data_AF-R6FA25-F1
#
_entry.id   AF-R6FA25-F1
#
_cell.length_a   1.000
_cell.length_b   1.000
_cell.length_c   1.000
_cell.angle_alpha   90.00
_cell.angle_beta   90.00
_cell.angle_gamma   90.00
#
_symmetry.space_group_name_H-M   'P 1'
#
loop_
_entity.id
_entity.type
_entity.pdbx_description
1 polymer ?
#
loop_
_entity_poly.entity_id
_entity_poly.type
_entity_poly.pdbx_seq_one_letter_code
_entity_poly.pdbx_strand_id
1 'polypeptide(L)'
;MILMQKEGANSSSLPYAIDRSEGDLTLAQITESAIDFLSRDNKKGFFLMVEGGKIDWACHSNDPATMVKEVIDMDNAVRVAYEFYKKHPKETLIVITADHETGGLALGNSNYTLNLKSLDCQKQSVDLLSRALTDLRKSKGNKATWEDVKALLTERMGFWGELTPTWEQEKMLRDEFESSFVRNKVVFEESLYSKTEPLAAVAKKVLSQMSKLGWTTGSHSAEYVPVFAVGAGSKLFMGKMDNTDIPKRIAKAAGYKW
;
A
#
# COMPACT_ATOMS: atom_id res chain seq x y z
N MET A 1 -10.89 3.61 24.80
CA MET A 1 -11.04 2.36 24.04
C MET A 1 -9.65 1.87 23.66
N ILE A 2 -9.38 0.57 23.74
CA ILE A 2 -8.13 -0.04 23.26
C ILE A 2 -8.53 -1.11 22.25
N LEU A 3 -8.00 -1.01 21.02
CA LEU A 3 -8.14 -2.04 19.99
C LEU A 3 -6.82 -2.81 19.94
N MET A 4 -6.90 -4.14 19.99
CA MET A 4 -5.72 -5.00 19.92
C MET A 4 -5.93 -6.01 18.80
N GLN A 5 -4.85 -6.28 18.07
CA GLN A 5 -4.81 -7.41 17.15
C GLN A 5 -4.91 -8.74 17.90
N LYS A 6 -5.23 -9.81 17.16
CA LYS A 6 -5.24 -11.17 17.71
C LYS A 6 -3.87 -11.55 18.30
N GLU A 7 -3.88 -12.42 19.29
CA GLU A 7 -2.65 -12.94 19.90
C GLU A 7 -1.77 -13.60 18.82
N GLY A 8 -0.45 -13.32 18.87
CA GLY A 8 0.51 -13.79 17.87
C GLY A 8 0.59 -12.94 16.59
N ALA A 9 -0.20 -11.86 16.46
CA ALA A 9 -0.03 -10.90 15.39
C ALA A 9 1.31 -10.14 15.50
N ASN A 10 1.76 -9.57 14.39
CA ASN A 10 2.95 -8.74 14.37
C ASN A 10 2.77 -7.54 15.32
N SER A 11 3.72 -7.36 16.25
CA SER A 11 3.68 -6.32 17.28
C SER A 11 4.12 -4.93 16.79
N SER A 12 4.70 -4.84 15.59
CA SER A 12 5.22 -3.58 15.02
C SER A 12 4.18 -2.86 14.17
N SER A 13 3.36 -3.58 13.41
CA SER A 13 2.35 -2.99 12.52
C SER A 13 1.22 -3.97 12.21
N LEU A 14 0.09 -3.44 11.73
CA LEU A 14 -0.94 -4.23 11.04
C LEU A 14 -0.34 -4.99 9.83
N PRO A 15 -0.95 -6.07 9.34
CA PRO A 15 -0.59 -6.64 8.02
C PRO A 15 -0.93 -5.67 6.88
N TYR A 16 -0.37 -5.88 5.69
CA TYR A 16 -0.86 -5.18 4.50
C TYR A 16 -2.30 -5.62 4.20
N ALA A 17 -3.10 -4.75 3.59
CA ALA A 17 -4.46 -4.99 3.17
C ALA A 17 -4.60 -6.24 2.30
N ILE A 18 -3.62 -6.50 1.42
CA ILE A 18 -3.55 -7.70 0.56
C ILE A 18 -3.24 -8.99 1.35
N ASP A 19 -2.58 -8.88 2.51
CA ASP A 19 -2.13 -10.01 3.33
C ASP A 19 -3.07 -10.29 4.52
N ARG A 20 -4.09 -9.47 4.72
CA ARG A 20 -5.03 -9.62 5.83
C ARG A 20 -5.74 -10.97 5.76
N SER A 21 -5.75 -11.64 6.90
CA SER A 21 -6.49 -12.87 7.16
C SER A 21 -7.74 -12.58 7.99
N GLU A 22 -8.60 -13.60 8.17
CA GLU A 22 -9.73 -13.50 9.08
C GLU A 22 -9.28 -13.10 10.50
N GLY A 23 -10.02 -12.15 11.07
CA GLY A 23 -9.75 -11.58 12.39
C GLY A 23 -8.76 -10.39 12.41
N ASP A 24 -8.09 -10.07 11.31
CA ASP A 24 -7.22 -8.90 11.26
C ASP A 24 -8.05 -7.61 11.14
N LEU A 25 -7.80 -6.64 12.04
CA LEU A 25 -8.46 -5.33 11.98
C LEU A 25 -8.19 -4.60 10.66
N THR A 26 -9.23 -3.95 10.13
CA THR A 26 -9.13 -3.03 9.00
C THR A 26 -9.04 -1.58 9.46
N LEU A 27 -8.47 -0.70 8.63
CA LEU A 27 -8.44 0.73 8.93
C LEU A 27 -9.86 1.31 9.07
N ALA A 28 -10.82 0.78 8.29
CA ALA A 28 -12.22 1.14 8.38
C ALA A 28 -12.83 0.77 9.74
N GLN A 29 -12.58 -0.44 10.26
CA GLN A 29 -13.06 -0.86 11.59
C GLN A 29 -12.45 -0.02 12.72
N ILE A 30 -11.16 0.32 12.61
CA ILE A 30 -10.48 1.19 13.57
C ILE A 30 -11.09 2.59 13.54
N THR A 31 -11.36 3.12 12.34
CA THR A 31 -11.99 4.44 12.14
C THR A 31 -13.40 4.48 12.70
N GLU A 32 -14.22 3.46 12.41
CA GLU A 32 -15.59 3.34 12.92
C GLU A 32 -15.59 3.33 14.45
N SER A 33 -14.76 2.47 15.04
CA SER A 33 -14.63 2.36 16.49
C SER A 33 -14.18 3.67 17.13
N ALA A 34 -13.25 4.39 16.49
CA ALA A 34 -12.76 5.69 16.97
C ALA A 34 -13.87 6.75 16.94
N ILE A 35 -14.62 6.84 15.84
CA ILE A 35 -15.75 7.76 15.69
C ILE A 35 -16.83 7.44 16.73
N ASP A 36 -17.20 6.17 16.89
CA ASP A 36 -18.21 5.73 17.86
C ASP A 36 -17.80 6.06 19.30
N PHE A 37 -16.53 5.89 19.63
CA PHE A 37 -16.01 6.22 20.95
C PHE A 37 -15.96 7.73 21.19
N LEU A 38 -15.45 8.51 20.22
CA LEU A 38 -15.25 9.95 20.35
C LEU A 38 -16.55 10.76 20.28
N SER A 39 -17.56 10.25 19.59
CA SER A 39 -18.87 10.88 19.46
C SER A 39 -19.80 10.60 20.66
N ARG A 40 -19.54 9.53 21.42
CA ARG A 40 -20.38 9.11 22.55
C ARG A 40 -20.44 10.18 23.62
N ASP A 41 -21.64 10.68 23.89
CA ASP A 41 -21.94 11.70 24.91
C ASP A 41 -21.09 12.98 24.81
N ASN A 42 -20.56 13.28 23.61
CA ASN A 42 -19.62 14.37 23.41
C ASN A 42 -20.26 15.57 22.67
N LYS A 43 -20.67 16.58 23.44
CA LYS A 43 -21.22 17.84 22.91
C LYS A 43 -20.17 18.86 22.47
N LYS A 44 -18.88 18.61 22.73
CA LYS A 44 -17.78 19.53 22.37
C LYS A 44 -17.16 19.23 21.00
N GLY A 45 -17.59 18.14 20.36
CA GLY A 45 -16.96 17.63 19.14
C GLY A 45 -15.62 16.94 19.44
N PHE A 46 -14.95 16.49 18.39
CA PHE A 46 -13.67 15.78 18.50
C PHE A 46 -12.77 16.10 17.31
N PHE A 47 -11.47 15.84 17.49
CA PHE A 47 -10.50 15.76 16.42
C PHE A 47 -10.05 14.31 16.29
N LEU A 48 -10.01 13.80 15.07
CA LEU A 48 -9.55 12.46 14.74
C LEU A 48 -8.59 12.53 13.56
N MET A 49 -7.44 11.89 13.69
CA MET A 49 -6.49 11.66 12.61
C MET A 49 -6.48 10.15 12.31
N VAL A 50 -6.64 9.81 11.03
CA VAL A 50 -6.61 8.44 10.52
C VAL A 50 -5.55 8.38 9.43
N GLU A 51 -4.66 7.39 9.51
CA GLU A 51 -3.50 7.27 8.63
C GLU A 51 -3.51 5.93 7.91
N GLY A 52 -3.50 5.97 6.57
CA GLY A 52 -3.24 4.82 5.71
C GLY A 52 -1.74 4.60 5.47
N GLY A 53 -0.95 4.46 6.54
CA GLY A 53 0.51 4.58 6.50
C GLY A 53 1.24 3.51 5.67
N LYS A 54 0.57 2.41 5.32
CA LYS A 54 1.17 1.32 4.53
C LYS A 54 1.21 1.57 3.03
N ILE A 55 0.51 2.60 2.54
CA ILE A 55 0.64 3.07 1.15
C ILE A 55 2.13 3.42 0.89
N ASP A 56 2.74 4.17 1.80
CA ASP A 56 4.15 4.55 1.74
C ASP A 56 5.08 3.34 1.68
N TRP A 57 4.87 2.35 2.56
CA TRP A 57 5.72 1.15 2.62
C TRP A 57 5.64 0.31 1.35
N ALA A 58 4.44 0.15 0.79
CA ALA A 58 4.23 -0.54 -0.48
C ALA A 58 4.90 0.19 -1.65
N CYS A 59 4.86 1.54 -1.65
CA CYS A 59 5.54 2.37 -2.62
C CYS A 59 7.08 2.32 -2.50
N HIS A 60 7.64 2.34 -1.28
CA HIS A 60 9.08 2.14 -1.08
C HIS A 60 9.58 0.81 -1.65
N SER A 61 8.70 -0.21 -1.59
CA SER A 61 8.97 -1.52 -2.17
C SER A 61 8.61 -1.60 -3.65
N ASN A 62 8.09 -0.55 -4.30
CA ASN A 62 7.58 -0.57 -5.67
C ASN A 62 6.65 -1.77 -5.94
N ASP A 63 5.78 -2.09 -4.97
CA ASP A 63 4.86 -3.22 -5.00
C ASP A 63 3.47 -2.74 -5.46
N PRO A 64 3.13 -2.88 -6.75
CA PRO A 64 2.01 -2.16 -7.34
C PRO A 64 0.65 -2.68 -6.87
N ALA A 65 0.48 -3.99 -6.70
CA ALA A 65 -0.80 -4.54 -6.28
C ALA A 65 -1.05 -4.25 -4.80
N THR A 66 -0.02 -4.42 -3.96
CA THR A 66 -0.10 -4.08 -2.53
C THR A 66 -0.45 -2.61 -2.35
N MET A 67 0.25 -1.70 -3.05
CA MET A 67 -0.03 -0.26 -3.00
C MET A 67 -1.49 0.05 -3.36
N VAL A 68 -2.03 -0.53 -4.45
CA VAL A 68 -3.43 -0.31 -4.82
C VAL A 68 -4.40 -0.83 -3.74
N LYS A 69 -4.12 -1.98 -3.14
CA LYS A 69 -4.95 -2.51 -2.04
C LYS A 69 -4.88 -1.64 -0.78
N GLU A 70 -3.74 -1.02 -0.47
CA GLU A 70 -3.61 -0.04 0.62
C GLU A 70 -4.40 1.24 0.37
N VAL A 71 -4.37 1.77 -0.87
CA VAL A 71 -5.20 2.92 -1.25
C VAL A 71 -6.69 2.60 -1.10
N ILE A 72 -7.11 1.39 -1.49
CA ILE A 72 -8.49 0.92 -1.28
C ILE A 72 -8.81 0.78 0.21
N ASP A 73 -7.86 0.37 1.05
CA ASP A 73 -8.10 0.30 2.50
C ASP A 73 -8.29 1.68 3.12
N MET A 74 -7.49 2.66 2.69
CA MET A 74 -7.67 4.06 3.08
C MET A 74 -9.01 4.62 2.58
N ASP A 75 -9.41 4.34 1.33
CA ASP A 75 -10.71 4.75 0.80
C ASP A 75 -11.89 4.18 1.61
N ASN A 76 -11.77 2.92 2.07
CA ASN A 76 -12.76 2.33 2.96
C ASN A 76 -12.86 3.05 4.32
N ALA A 77 -11.75 3.52 4.88
CA ALA A 77 -11.76 4.34 6.09
C ALA A 77 -12.35 5.73 5.84
N VAL A 78 -12.02 6.36 4.70
CA VAL A 78 -12.63 7.62 4.25
C VAL A 78 -14.14 7.47 4.11
N ARG A 79 -14.63 6.36 3.55
CA ARG A 79 -16.07 6.07 3.44
C ARG A 79 -16.74 6.05 4.81
N VAL A 80 -16.13 5.46 5.84
CA VAL A 80 -16.66 5.48 7.21
C VAL A 80 -16.77 6.91 7.74
N ALA A 81 -15.71 7.71 7.61
CA ALA A 81 -15.74 9.12 8.00
C ALA A 81 -16.80 9.93 7.21
N TYR A 82 -16.93 9.66 5.92
CA TYR A 82 -17.91 10.31 5.05
C TYR A 82 -19.36 9.99 5.43
N GLU A 83 -19.65 8.75 5.83
CA GLU A 83 -20.97 8.38 6.36
C GLU A 83 -21.29 9.07 7.70
N PHE A 84 -20.28 9.32 8.54
CA PHE A 84 -20.46 10.18 9.72
C PHE A 84 -20.75 11.64 9.31
N TYR A 85 -19.99 12.20 8.36
CA TYR A 85 -20.25 13.53 7.81
C TYR A 85 -21.67 13.68 7.26
N LYS A 86 -22.20 12.69 6.53
CA LYS A 86 -23.56 12.73 5.98
C LYS A 86 -24.64 12.88 7.06
N LYS A 87 -24.39 12.37 8.27
CA LYS A 87 -25.28 12.53 9.43
C LYS A 87 -25.11 13.89 10.13
N HIS A 88 -23.93 14.50 10.01
CA HIS A 88 -23.54 15.75 10.69
C HIS A 88 -22.94 16.81 9.73
N PRO A 89 -23.59 17.14 8.58
CA PRO A 89 -22.91 17.85 7.48
C PRO A 89 -22.59 19.31 7.78
N LYS A 90 -23.25 19.91 8.77
CA LYS A 90 -23.03 21.31 9.19
C LYS A 90 -21.94 21.46 10.25
N GLU A 91 -21.52 20.36 10.86
CA GLU A 91 -20.66 20.35 12.06
C GLU A 91 -19.36 19.56 11.84
N THR A 92 -19.30 18.76 10.77
CA THR A 92 -18.13 17.94 10.44
C THR A 92 -17.31 18.56 9.32
N LEU A 93 -15.99 18.62 9.52
CA LEU A 93 -14.99 18.86 8.48
C LEU A 93 -14.17 17.58 8.29
N ILE A 94 -14.06 17.13 7.05
CA ILE A 94 -13.11 16.09 6.66
C ILE A 94 -12.06 16.71 5.76
N VAL A 95 -10.79 16.49 6.07
CA VAL A 95 -9.64 16.86 5.23
C VAL A 95 -8.84 15.60 4.94
N ILE A 96 -8.54 15.34 3.67
CA ILE A 96 -7.75 14.19 3.21
C ILE A 96 -6.57 14.76 2.43
N THR A 97 -5.37 14.33 2.79
CA THR A 97 -4.12 14.70 2.12
C THR A 97 -3.11 13.56 2.30
N ALA A 98 -2.02 13.61 1.55
CA ALA A 98 -0.81 12.87 1.88
C ALA A 98 0.20 13.81 2.55
N ASP A 99 1.20 13.22 3.20
CA ASP A 99 2.39 13.89 3.74
C ASP A 99 3.47 14.08 2.67
N HIS A 100 3.63 13.11 1.77
CA HIS A 100 4.46 13.18 0.54
C HIS A 100 4.03 12.13 -0.50
N GLU A 101 4.65 12.17 -1.68
CA GLU A 101 4.62 11.07 -2.65
C GLU A 101 5.81 10.12 -2.41
N THR A 102 5.63 8.83 -2.72
CA THR A 102 6.68 7.82 -2.61
C THR A 102 6.72 6.94 -3.86
N GLY A 103 7.91 6.70 -4.38
CA GLY A 103 8.18 5.81 -5.52
C GLY A 103 8.25 6.51 -6.88
N GLY A 104 7.72 7.73 -6.99
CA GLY A 104 7.55 8.45 -8.25
C GLY A 104 6.76 7.60 -9.25
N LEU A 105 5.58 7.16 -8.82
CA LEU A 105 4.70 6.28 -9.57
C LEU A 105 4.18 6.97 -10.84
N ALA A 106 4.33 6.30 -11.99
CA ALA A 106 3.75 6.74 -13.25
C ALA A 106 2.77 5.70 -13.81
N LEU A 107 1.57 6.16 -14.19
CA LEU A 107 0.62 5.36 -14.96
C LEU A 107 0.96 5.46 -16.45
N GLY A 108 1.44 4.36 -17.01
CA GLY A 108 1.91 4.26 -18.39
C GLY A 108 3.43 4.26 -18.45
N ASN A 109 3.98 3.25 -19.13
CA ASN A 109 5.43 3.13 -19.35
C ASN A 109 5.81 2.94 -20.83
N SER A 110 4.82 2.82 -21.72
CA SER A 110 4.96 2.80 -23.19
C SER A 110 3.57 2.67 -23.85
N ASN A 111 3.46 2.99 -25.15
CA ASN A 111 2.33 2.66 -26.02
C ASN A 111 0.92 3.15 -25.59
N TYR A 112 0.83 4.16 -24.71
CA TYR A 112 -0.44 4.79 -24.28
C TYR A 112 -1.54 3.82 -23.85
N THR A 113 -1.17 2.70 -23.22
CA THR A 113 -2.10 1.68 -22.71
C THR A 113 -1.84 1.39 -21.24
N LEU A 114 -2.87 0.93 -20.54
CA LEU A 114 -2.80 0.45 -19.16
C LEU A 114 -3.35 -0.97 -19.08
N ASN A 115 -2.84 -1.76 -18.13
CA ASN A 115 -3.33 -3.11 -17.87
C ASN A 115 -3.49 -3.35 -16.37
N LEU A 116 -4.25 -2.47 -15.70
CA LEU A 116 -4.38 -2.49 -14.24
C LEU A 116 -5.06 -3.76 -13.70
N LYS A 117 -5.85 -4.47 -14.51
CA LYS A 117 -6.46 -5.75 -14.13
C LYS A 117 -5.42 -6.83 -13.79
N SER A 118 -4.21 -6.72 -14.34
CA SER A 118 -3.13 -7.66 -13.99
C SER A 118 -2.73 -7.59 -12.51
N LEU A 119 -3.00 -6.49 -11.81
CA LEU A 119 -2.70 -6.36 -10.39
C LEU A 119 -3.52 -7.30 -9.51
N ASP A 120 -4.70 -7.76 -9.96
CA ASP A 120 -5.51 -8.75 -9.22
C ASP A 120 -4.90 -10.16 -9.22
N CYS A 121 -3.86 -10.39 -10.04
CA CYS A 121 -3.14 -11.66 -10.09
C CYS A 121 -2.13 -11.83 -8.96
N GLN A 122 -1.64 -10.72 -8.37
CA GLN A 122 -0.80 -10.80 -7.18
C GLN A 122 -1.68 -11.12 -5.97
N LYS A 123 -1.38 -12.23 -5.29
CA LYS A 123 -2.20 -12.75 -4.19
C LYS A 123 -1.70 -12.35 -2.80
N GLN A 124 -0.46 -11.89 -2.71
CA GLN A 124 0.21 -11.52 -1.46
C GLN A 124 1.20 -10.38 -1.72
N SER A 125 1.61 -9.67 -0.67
CA SER A 125 2.67 -8.66 -0.78
C SER A 125 4.01 -9.27 -1.15
N VAL A 126 4.91 -8.43 -1.67
CA VAL A 126 6.28 -8.83 -1.97
C VAL A 126 7.04 -9.33 -0.72
N ASP A 127 6.65 -8.88 0.48
CA ASP A 127 7.23 -9.36 1.74
C ASP A 127 6.90 -10.84 1.98
N LEU A 128 5.64 -11.23 1.78
CA LEU A 128 5.23 -12.64 1.88
C LEU A 128 5.78 -13.48 0.74
N LEU A 129 5.84 -12.94 -0.48
CA LEU A 129 6.52 -13.61 -1.60
C LEU A 129 8.00 -13.87 -1.30
N SER A 130 8.69 -12.88 -0.72
CA SER A 130 10.10 -12.99 -0.32
C SER A 130 10.32 -14.09 0.72
N ARG A 131 9.43 -14.19 1.72
CA ARG A 131 9.44 -15.28 2.70
C ARG A 131 9.19 -16.63 2.04
N ALA A 132 8.18 -16.74 1.18
CA ALA A 132 7.86 -17.98 0.47
C ALA A 132 9.03 -18.49 -0.40
N LEU A 133 9.72 -17.60 -1.11
CA LEU A 133 10.91 -17.94 -1.90
C LEU A 133 12.08 -18.37 -1.01
N THR A 134 12.28 -17.70 0.12
CA THR A 134 13.29 -18.08 1.11
C THR A 134 13.00 -19.47 1.71
N ASP A 135 11.75 -19.77 2.01
CA ASP A 135 11.33 -21.05 2.57
C ASP A 135 11.37 -22.17 1.52
N LEU A 136 11.08 -21.87 0.26
CA LEU A 136 11.28 -22.79 -0.86
C LEU A 136 12.75 -23.22 -0.97
N ARG A 137 13.70 -22.27 -0.88
CA ARG A 137 15.15 -22.58 -0.87
C ARG A 137 15.49 -23.54 0.26
N LYS A 138 15.05 -23.23 1.49
CA LYS A 138 15.34 -24.04 2.67
C LYS A 138 14.74 -25.44 2.58
N SER A 139 13.46 -25.55 2.22
CA SER A 139 12.74 -26.84 2.14
C SER A 139 13.32 -27.77 1.07
N LYS A 140 13.91 -27.22 0.01
CA LYS A 140 14.58 -27.97 -1.05
C LYS A 140 16.09 -28.14 -0.83
N GLY A 141 16.62 -27.74 0.34
CA GLY A 141 18.05 -27.85 0.65
C GLY A 141 18.94 -27.09 -0.34
N ASN A 142 18.52 -25.90 -0.77
CA ASN A 142 19.14 -25.07 -1.81
C ASN A 142 19.24 -25.75 -3.20
N LYS A 143 18.34 -26.70 -3.50
CA LYS A 143 18.24 -27.38 -4.80
C LYS A 143 16.87 -27.21 -5.46
N ALA A 144 16.15 -26.13 -5.14
CA ALA A 144 14.88 -25.82 -5.79
C ALA A 144 15.11 -25.65 -7.30
N THR A 145 14.27 -26.28 -8.13
CA THR A 145 14.40 -26.19 -9.59
C THR A 145 13.69 -24.96 -10.14
N TRP A 146 13.89 -24.67 -11.44
CA TRP A 146 13.14 -23.61 -12.10
C TRP A 146 11.63 -23.90 -12.10
N GLU A 147 11.24 -25.17 -12.21
CA GLU A 147 9.85 -25.61 -12.17
C GLU A 147 9.23 -25.39 -10.79
N ASP A 148 9.97 -25.64 -9.70
CA ASP A 148 9.51 -25.33 -8.34
C ASP A 148 9.21 -23.83 -8.17
N VAL A 149 10.10 -22.99 -8.69
CA VAL A 149 9.98 -21.53 -8.64
C VAL A 149 8.84 -21.04 -9.56
N LYS A 150 8.75 -21.59 -10.77
CA LYS A 150 7.70 -21.28 -11.74
C LYS A 150 6.33 -21.59 -11.15
N ALA A 151 6.17 -22.75 -10.50
CA ALA A 151 4.94 -23.12 -9.81
C ALA A 151 4.57 -22.12 -8.70
N LEU A 152 5.53 -21.71 -7.87
CA LEU A 152 5.27 -20.71 -6.82
C LEU A 152 4.86 -19.35 -7.40
N LEU A 153 5.54 -18.88 -8.44
CA LEU A 153 5.21 -17.62 -9.11
C LEU A 153 3.85 -17.70 -9.83
N THR A 154 3.49 -18.85 -10.39
CA THR A 154 2.14 -19.09 -10.91
C THR A 154 1.09 -18.96 -9.82
N GLU A 155 1.30 -19.59 -8.67
CA GLU A 155 0.36 -19.54 -7.54
C GLU A 155 0.22 -18.12 -6.95
N ARG A 156 1.34 -17.43 -6.73
CA ARG A 156 1.38 -16.17 -5.96
C ARG A 156 1.23 -14.91 -6.82
N MET A 157 1.62 -14.96 -8.09
CA MET A 157 1.63 -13.81 -9.00
C MET A 157 0.75 -14.00 -10.24
N GLY A 158 0.18 -15.21 -10.43
CA GLY A 158 -0.63 -15.55 -11.62
C GLY A 158 0.18 -15.70 -12.91
N PHE A 159 1.52 -15.69 -12.85
CA PHE A 159 2.37 -15.85 -14.03
C PHE A 159 2.21 -17.23 -14.67
N TRP A 160 2.18 -17.29 -16.00
CA TRP A 160 1.87 -18.48 -16.81
C TRP A 160 0.49 -19.11 -16.57
N GLY A 161 -0.38 -18.43 -15.81
CA GLY A 161 -1.80 -18.77 -15.65
C GLY A 161 -2.67 -17.64 -16.21
N GLU A 162 -3.07 -16.73 -15.33
CA GLU A 162 -3.87 -15.54 -15.67
C GLU A 162 -3.05 -14.51 -16.47
N LEU A 163 -1.75 -14.45 -16.21
CA LEU A 163 -0.80 -13.56 -16.85
C LEU A 163 0.17 -14.36 -17.71
N THR A 164 0.41 -13.92 -18.95
CA THR A 164 1.42 -14.51 -19.82
C THR A 164 2.62 -13.57 -19.92
N PRO A 165 3.74 -13.86 -19.21
CA PRO A 165 4.97 -13.09 -19.37
C PRO A 165 5.46 -13.14 -20.81
N THR A 166 6.01 -12.04 -21.32
CA THR A 166 6.75 -12.09 -22.60
C THR A 166 8.04 -12.90 -22.42
N TRP A 167 8.67 -13.25 -23.53
CA TRP A 167 9.98 -13.91 -23.49
C TRP A 167 11.02 -13.11 -22.69
N GLU A 168 11.06 -11.78 -22.86
CA GLU A 168 11.99 -10.90 -22.13
C GLU A 168 11.70 -10.92 -20.62
N GLN A 169 10.43 -10.96 -20.23
CA GLN A 169 10.01 -11.00 -18.83
C GLN A 169 10.33 -12.36 -18.18
N GLU A 170 10.08 -13.47 -18.89
CA GLU A 170 10.48 -14.80 -18.43
C GLU A 170 12.00 -14.92 -18.36
N LYS A 171 12.73 -14.34 -19.31
CA LYS A 171 14.20 -14.27 -19.27
C LYS A 171 14.69 -13.52 -18.03
N MET A 172 14.10 -12.37 -17.69
CA MET A 172 14.46 -11.63 -16.47
C MET A 172 14.33 -12.50 -15.21
N LEU A 173 13.21 -13.21 -15.07
CA LEU A 173 12.97 -14.11 -13.93
C LEU A 173 13.96 -15.28 -13.92
N ARG A 174 14.23 -15.87 -15.09
CA ARG A 174 15.12 -17.01 -15.22
C ARG A 174 16.58 -16.64 -14.95
N ASP A 175 17.04 -15.50 -15.44
CA ASP A 175 18.40 -15.00 -15.16
C ASP A 175 18.61 -14.78 -13.66
N GLU A 176 17.61 -14.24 -12.96
CA GLU A 176 17.69 -14.05 -11.51
C GLU A 176 17.62 -15.37 -10.75
N PHE A 177 16.82 -16.34 -11.23
CA PHE A 177 16.85 -17.69 -10.69
C PHE A 177 18.25 -18.32 -10.81
N GLU A 178 18.88 -18.26 -12.00
CA GLU A 178 20.24 -18.77 -12.21
C GLU A 178 21.27 -18.06 -11.32
N SER A 179 21.15 -16.75 -11.16
CA SER A 179 22.02 -15.96 -10.28
C SER A 179 21.86 -16.35 -8.80
N SER A 180 20.63 -16.36 -8.31
CA SER A 180 20.36 -16.44 -6.87
C SER A 180 20.17 -17.88 -6.37
N PHE A 181 19.48 -18.75 -7.11
CA PHE A 181 19.21 -20.15 -6.72
C PHE A 181 20.31 -21.13 -7.16
N VAL A 182 20.93 -20.90 -8.33
CA VAL A 182 21.95 -21.84 -8.85
C VAL A 182 23.37 -21.41 -8.45
N ARG A 183 23.71 -20.13 -8.64
CA ARG A 183 25.03 -19.59 -8.29
C ARG A 183 25.15 -19.10 -6.85
N ASN A 184 24.08 -19.21 -6.05
CA ASN A 184 24.01 -18.78 -4.65
C ASN A 184 24.40 -17.30 -4.41
N LYS A 185 24.22 -16.43 -5.41
CA LYS A 185 24.43 -14.99 -5.27
C LYS A 185 23.13 -14.33 -4.83
N VAL A 186 22.83 -14.41 -3.54
CA VAL A 186 21.60 -13.83 -2.96
C VAL A 186 21.90 -12.42 -2.44
N VAL A 187 21.47 -11.40 -3.18
CA VAL A 187 21.59 -9.99 -2.79
C VAL A 187 20.19 -9.41 -2.65
N PHE A 188 19.76 -9.19 -1.41
CA PHE A 188 18.44 -8.63 -1.12
C PHE A 188 18.39 -7.16 -1.54
N GLU A 189 17.28 -6.75 -2.15
CA GLU A 189 16.99 -5.35 -2.40
C GLU A 189 16.51 -4.71 -1.09
N GLU A 190 17.16 -3.64 -0.64
CA GLU A 190 16.83 -2.95 0.60
C GLU A 190 15.97 -1.71 0.31
N SER A 191 14.88 -1.56 1.06
CA SER A 191 14.09 -0.33 1.15
C SER A 191 14.13 0.20 2.59
N LEU A 192 13.46 1.34 2.84
CA LEU A 192 13.38 1.91 4.19
C LEU A 192 12.70 0.95 5.20
N TYR A 193 11.77 0.09 4.73
CA TYR A 193 10.91 -0.73 5.58
C TYR A 193 11.07 -2.24 5.38
N SER A 194 11.75 -2.68 4.31
CA SER A 194 11.80 -4.09 3.94
C SER A 194 13.11 -4.51 3.28
N LYS A 195 13.38 -5.81 3.31
CA LYS A 195 14.41 -6.48 2.50
C LYS A 195 13.73 -7.48 1.59
N THR A 196 13.80 -7.23 0.29
CA THR A 196 13.12 -8.04 -0.73
C THR A 196 14.07 -9.10 -1.29
N GLU A 197 13.59 -10.34 -1.35
CA GLU A 197 14.32 -11.45 -1.94
C GLU A 197 14.57 -11.17 -3.45
N PRO A 198 15.75 -11.48 -4.01
CA PRO A 198 16.10 -11.06 -5.37
C PRO A 198 15.08 -11.43 -6.45
N LEU A 199 14.56 -12.66 -6.42
CA LEU A 199 13.58 -13.12 -7.39
C LEU A 199 12.20 -12.51 -7.11
N ALA A 200 11.83 -12.28 -5.86
CA ALA A 200 10.64 -11.50 -5.52
C ALA A 200 10.73 -10.07 -6.09
N ALA A 201 11.91 -9.45 -6.03
CA ALA A 201 12.17 -8.13 -6.58
C ALA A 201 12.00 -8.08 -8.11
N VAL A 202 12.47 -9.11 -8.81
CA VAL A 202 12.25 -9.23 -10.25
C VAL A 202 10.78 -9.53 -10.57
N ALA A 203 10.09 -10.34 -9.77
CA ALA A 203 8.67 -10.65 -9.95
C ALA A 203 7.78 -9.41 -9.85
N LYS A 204 7.95 -8.54 -8.84
CA LYS A 204 7.21 -7.27 -8.74
C LYS A 204 7.51 -6.32 -9.91
N LYS A 205 8.74 -6.33 -10.43
CA LYS A 205 9.14 -5.53 -11.59
C LYS A 205 8.48 -6.03 -12.87
N VAL A 206 8.43 -7.34 -13.08
CA VAL A 206 7.70 -7.95 -14.18
C VAL A 206 6.22 -7.58 -14.09
N LEU A 207 5.60 -7.72 -12.92
CA LEU A 207 4.21 -7.31 -12.75
C LEU A 207 3.99 -5.83 -13.08
N SER A 208 4.84 -4.93 -12.59
CA SER A 208 4.78 -3.49 -12.92
C SER A 208 4.85 -3.25 -14.44
N GLN A 209 5.74 -3.95 -15.16
CA GLN A 209 5.80 -3.88 -16.63
C GLN A 209 4.53 -4.41 -17.30
N MET A 210 3.97 -5.51 -16.79
CA MET A 210 2.72 -6.09 -17.29
C MET A 210 1.53 -5.16 -17.07
N SER A 211 1.48 -4.47 -15.93
CA SER A 211 0.44 -3.50 -15.56
C SER A 211 0.60 -2.14 -16.21
N LYS A 212 1.73 -1.91 -16.90
CA LYS A 212 2.12 -0.62 -17.51
C LYS A 212 2.38 0.48 -16.49
N LEU A 213 2.94 0.10 -15.35
CA LEU A 213 3.37 1.03 -14.30
C LEU A 213 4.87 1.31 -14.41
N GLY A 214 5.25 2.54 -14.10
CA GLY A 214 6.63 2.99 -13.96
C GLY A 214 6.89 3.46 -12.54
N TRP A 215 8.11 3.26 -12.07
CA TRP A 215 8.62 3.75 -10.80
C TRP A 215 9.97 4.41 -11.06
N THR A 216 10.25 5.51 -10.37
CA THR A 216 11.51 6.27 -10.58
C THR A 216 12.47 6.15 -9.42
N THR A 217 11.98 5.81 -8.24
CA THR A 217 12.77 5.69 -7.01
C THR A 217 12.16 4.65 -6.07
N GLY A 218 12.91 4.25 -5.04
CA GLY A 218 12.39 3.51 -3.87
C GLY A 218 12.31 4.40 -2.63
N SER A 219 12.22 5.72 -2.83
CA SER A 219 12.21 6.75 -1.79
C SER A 219 11.08 7.76 -2.06
N HIS A 220 11.00 8.80 -1.24
CA HIS A 220 10.02 9.87 -1.41
C HIS A 220 10.34 10.71 -2.64
N SER A 221 9.32 11.36 -3.21
CA SER A 221 9.48 12.40 -4.20
C SER A 221 8.78 13.70 -3.77
N ALA A 222 9.15 14.81 -4.41
CA ALA A 222 8.68 16.15 -4.05
C ALA A 222 7.43 16.58 -4.84
N GLU A 223 6.63 15.62 -5.32
CA GLU A 223 5.40 15.93 -6.03
C GLU A 223 4.37 16.65 -5.15
N TYR A 224 3.52 17.46 -5.77
CA TYR A 224 2.39 18.06 -5.06
C TYR A 224 1.40 16.97 -4.69
N VAL A 225 1.10 16.86 -3.40
CA VAL A 225 0.05 16.00 -2.90
C VAL A 225 -1.31 16.71 -2.96
N PRO A 226 -2.40 16.00 -3.30
CA PRO A 226 -3.72 16.61 -3.34
C PRO A 226 -4.25 16.82 -1.91
N VAL A 227 -4.98 17.92 -1.72
CA VAL A 227 -5.77 18.18 -0.52
C VAL A 227 -7.25 18.17 -0.92
N PHE A 228 -8.01 17.23 -0.36
CA PHE A 228 -9.46 17.16 -0.49
C PHE A 228 -10.09 17.60 0.82
N ALA A 229 -11.18 18.38 0.74
CA ALA A 229 -11.92 18.77 1.94
C ALA A 229 -13.42 18.81 1.67
N VAL A 230 -14.22 18.38 2.65
CA VAL A 230 -15.69 18.43 2.60
C VAL A 230 -16.26 18.83 3.97
N GLY A 231 -17.39 19.53 3.93
CA GLY A 231 -18.12 19.95 5.12
C GLY A 231 -17.73 21.33 5.66
N ALA A 232 -17.88 21.53 6.97
CA ALA A 232 -17.78 22.83 7.63
C ALA A 232 -16.38 23.44 7.48
N GLY A 233 -16.28 24.59 6.78
CA GLY A 233 -14.98 25.25 6.56
C GLY A 233 -14.13 24.66 5.43
N SER A 234 -14.64 23.68 4.66
CA SER A 234 -13.93 23.07 3.51
C SER A 234 -13.39 24.08 2.48
N LYS A 235 -14.09 25.22 2.27
CA LYS A 235 -13.63 26.30 1.39
C LYS A 235 -12.27 26.89 1.79
N LEU A 236 -11.86 26.73 3.05
CA LEU A 236 -10.54 27.15 3.52
C LEU A 236 -9.41 26.36 2.86
N PHE A 237 -9.68 25.20 2.26
CA PHE A 237 -8.69 24.31 1.66
C PHE A 237 -8.66 24.39 0.12
N MET A 238 -9.24 25.44 -0.48
CA MET A 238 -9.15 25.67 -1.91
C MET A 238 -7.79 26.29 -2.30
N GLY A 239 -7.28 25.88 -3.46
CA GLY A 239 -6.07 26.42 -4.07
C GLY A 239 -4.79 25.76 -3.57
N LYS A 240 -3.65 26.33 -3.99
CA LYS A 240 -2.32 25.87 -3.58
C LYS A 240 -2.01 26.36 -2.16
N MET A 241 -1.42 25.49 -1.34
CA MET A 241 -0.96 25.83 0.00
C MET A 241 0.27 25.03 0.37
N ASP A 242 0.97 25.49 1.40
CA ASP A 242 2.02 24.73 2.06
C ASP A 242 1.41 23.79 3.10
N ASN A 243 2.07 22.66 3.42
CA ASN A 243 1.55 21.73 4.42
C ASN A 243 1.43 22.38 5.81
N THR A 244 2.23 23.41 6.12
CA THR A 244 2.12 24.17 7.38
C THR A 244 0.86 25.02 7.48
N ASP A 245 0.15 25.26 6.38
CA ASP A 245 -1.13 25.96 6.39
C ASP A 245 -2.28 25.04 6.78
N ILE A 246 -2.18 23.74 6.54
CA ILE A 246 -3.23 22.75 6.80
C ILE A 246 -3.66 22.76 8.27
N PRO A 247 -2.77 22.60 9.28
CA PRO A 247 -3.17 22.61 10.68
C PRO A 247 -3.74 23.97 11.11
N LYS A 248 -3.22 25.08 10.57
CA LYS A 248 -3.75 26.44 10.85
C LYS A 248 -5.19 26.59 10.31
N ARG A 249 -5.46 26.06 9.12
CA ARG A 249 -6.79 26.08 8.49
C ARG A 249 -7.77 25.17 9.24
N ILE A 250 -7.34 24.01 9.71
CA ILE A 250 -8.13 23.13 10.59
C ILE A 250 -8.47 23.86 11.89
N ALA A 251 -7.49 24.47 12.56
CA ALA A 251 -7.71 25.22 13.79
C ALA A 251 -8.70 26.37 13.60
N LYS A 252 -8.56 27.13 12.50
CA LYS A 252 -9.48 28.20 12.11
C LYS A 252 -10.90 27.67 11.87
N ALA A 253 -11.06 26.54 11.18
CA ALA A 253 -12.36 25.93 10.94
C ALA A 253 -13.04 25.48 12.25
N ALA A 254 -12.26 24.98 13.20
CA ALA A 254 -12.73 24.58 14.52
C ALA A 254 -12.90 25.75 15.51
N GLY A 255 -12.66 27.00 15.09
CA GLY A 255 -12.82 28.18 15.93
C GLY A 255 -11.74 28.38 17.00
N TYR A 256 -10.61 27.67 16.90
CA TYR A 256 -9.46 27.92 17.77
C TYR A 256 -8.76 29.23 17.40
N LYS A 257 -8.37 29.99 18.43
CA LYS A 257 -7.49 31.16 18.25
C LYS A 257 -6.06 30.66 18.06
N TRP A 258 -5.41 31.14 17.01
CA TRP A 258 -4.00 30.91 16.68
C TRP A 258 -3.32 32.26 16.55
#